data_AF-A0AAN7E6D2-F1
#
_entry.id   AF-A0AAN7E6D2-F1
#
_cell.length_a   1.000
_cell.length_b   1.000
_cell.length_c   1.000
_cell.angle_alpha   90.00
_cell.angle_beta   90.00
_cell.angle_gamma   90.00
#
_symmetry.space_group_name_H-M   'P 1'
#
loop_
_entity.id
_entity.type
_entity.pdbx_description
1 polymer ?
#
loop_
_entity_poly.entity_id
_entity_poly.type
_entity_poly.pdbx_seq_one_letter_code
_entity_poly.pdbx_strand_id
1 'polypeptide(L)'
;MQIKTRLCAKKSKKVCLIDTRKELGQSPKECNSALLKCRLSLQKCRMVLLAEAKFVSMASPTQSKSNSGVEKYADISWDELGFDLVPADYMYVTKCDNKENFTTGVGNIIPYANIAISPFAGILNYGQGLLEGLKAYRRDDGRVLLFRPEQNAQRMQIGAERLCMPSPSIEHFVEAVKQTVLANKHWVPPPGKGSLYVRPLLIGSGPVLSLVTAPEISFLIYACPVGNYHKGPLNLLVEDKTHRATPGGTGDIKTITNYSPVYKAIAQAKARGFSDVLFLDAVTKKYIEEVSSCNIFIVKGNVISTPAICGTILPGITRKSIIEIALGFGYQVEERVIPLEDLFDVDEVFCTGTAVVLSPVASITYGDKRVEYKTGAETVSKKLYDMLTGIQAGRIEDKMGWTVEID
;
A
#
# COMPACT_ATOMS: atom_id res chain seq x y z
N MET A 1 -18.68 -13.50 -49.39
CA MET A 1 -18.18 -13.98 -50.69
C MET A 1 -17.34 -12.87 -51.31
N GLN A 2 -16.01 -13.07 -51.31
CA GLN A 2 -15.02 -12.55 -52.26
C GLN A 2 -14.75 -11.03 -52.40
N ILE A 3 -13.46 -10.72 -52.17
CA ILE A 3 -12.62 -9.70 -52.82
C ILE A 3 -12.66 -8.28 -52.23
N LYS A 4 -11.73 -8.00 -51.32
CA LYS A 4 -10.82 -6.83 -51.33
C LYS A 4 -9.78 -6.94 -50.21
N THR A 5 -8.78 -7.78 -50.41
CA THR A 5 -7.52 -7.74 -49.63
C THR A 5 -6.37 -8.21 -50.51
N ARG A 6 -5.96 -7.36 -51.45
CA ARG A 6 -4.68 -7.47 -52.17
C ARG A 6 -4.12 -6.07 -52.32
N LEU A 7 -2.82 -5.93 -52.09
CA LEU A 7 -1.99 -4.71 -52.04
C LEU A 7 -1.80 -4.06 -50.65
N CYS A 8 -1.06 -4.73 -49.77
CA CYS A 8 0.12 -4.11 -49.11
C CYS A 8 1.01 -5.18 -48.44
N ALA A 9 1.41 -6.20 -49.20
CA ALA A 9 2.36 -7.23 -48.75
C ALA A 9 3.35 -7.57 -49.87
N LYS A 10 3.98 -6.53 -50.44
CA LYS A 10 5.10 -6.64 -51.38
C LYS A 10 6.09 -5.51 -51.09
N LYS A 11 6.82 -5.63 -49.98
CA LYS A 11 8.11 -4.94 -49.70
C LYS A 11 8.68 -5.46 -48.37
N SER A 12 9.11 -6.72 -48.34
CA SER A 12 9.99 -7.27 -47.28
C SER A 12 10.37 -8.72 -47.63
N LYS A 13 11.04 -8.90 -48.77
CA LYS A 13 11.73 -10.15 -49.15
C LYS A 13 12.87 -9.82 -50.11
N LYS A 14 13.80 -8.97 -49.70
CA LYS A 14 15.05 -8.73 -50.44
C LYS A 14 16.08 -7.89 -49.66
N VAL A 15 16.26 -8.12 -48.36
CA VAL A 15 17.45 -7.64 -47.61
C VAL A 15 17.75 -8.63 -46.47
N CYS A 16 18.32 -9.77 -46.82
CA CYS A 16 19.03 -10.68 -45.91
C CYS A 16 19.35 -11.93 -46.71
N LEU A 17 20.40 -11.87 -47.53
CA LEU A 17 21.09 -12.99 -48.18
C LEU A 17 22.00 -12.35 -49.22
N ILE A 18 23.18 -11.92 -48.78
CA ILE A 18 24.47 -11.74 -49.47
C ILE A 18 25.25 -10.86 -48.49
N ASP A 19 25.86 -11.46 -47.46
CA ASP A 19 27.18 -11.06 -46.90
C ASP A 19 27.58 -11.88 -45.66
N THR A 20 27.42 -13.20 -45.72
CA THR A 20 28.04 -14.12 -44.74
C THR A 20 28.64 -15.34 -45.44
N ARG A 21 29.18 -15.14 -46.65
CA ARG A 21 29.78 -16.21 -47.46
C ARG A 21 31.31 -16.22 -47.49
N LYS A 22 31.99 -15.50 -46.57
CA LYS A 22 33.45 -15.47 -46.57
C LYS A 22 34.20 -15.63 -45.24
N GLU A 23 33.57 -15.88 -44.10
CA GLU A 23 34.34 -15.95 -42.83
C GLU A 23 34.13 -17.16 -41.92
N LEU A 24 33.28 -18.13 -42.24
CA LEU A 24 33.12 -19.32 -41.40
C LEU A 24 33.10 -20.56 -42.28
N GLY A 25 34.25 -21.22 -42.40
CA GLY A 25 34.44 -22.47 -43.14
C GLY A 25 33.68 -23.64 -42.51
N GLN A 26 32.36 -23.68 -42.71
CA GLN A 26 31.47 -24.74 -42.23
C GLN A 26 30.74 -25.43 -43.38
N SER A 27 30.50 -26.73 -43.22
CA SER A 27 30.07 -27.61 -44.32
C SER A 27 28.57 -27.50 -44.62
N PRO A 28 28.12 -27.80 -45.87
CA PRO A 28 26.72 -27.67 -46.30
C PRO A 28 25.69 -28.50 -45.51
N LYS A 29 26.11 -29.51 -44.76
CA LYS A 29 25.21 -30.41 -44.00
C LYS A 29 24.70 -29.78 -42.69
N GLU A 30 25.46 -28.88 -42.07
CA GLU A 30 25.11 -28.28 -40.78
C GLU A 30 24.08 -27.15 -40.92
N CYS A 31 24.10 -26.43 -42.04
CA CYS A 31 23.18 -25.32 -42.32
C CYS A 31 21.72 -25.80 -42.56
N ASN A 32 21.55 -26.98 -43.16
CA ASN A 32 20.22 -27.56 -43.42
C ASN A 32 19.52 -28.07 -42.15
N SER A 33 20.28 -28.52 -41.14
CA SER A 33 19.74 -28.94 -39.83
C SER A 33 19.18 -27.76 -39.03
N ALA A 34 19.85 -26.61 -39.08
CA ALA A 34 19.42 -25.38 -38.39
C ALA A 34 18.14 -24.78 -39.01
N LEU A 35 18.01 -24.80 -40.34
CA LEU A 35 16.82 -24.33 -41.05
C LEU A 35 15.58 -25.21 -40.79
N LEU A 36 15.77 -26.53 -40.60
CA LEU A 36 14.67 -27.45 -40.28
C LEU A 36 14.15 -27.26 -38.84
N LYS A 37 15.06 -27.03 -37.88
CA LYS A 37 14.70 -26.72 -36.48
C LYS A 37 13.95 -25.39 -36.34
N CYS A 38 14.30 -24.39 -37.15
CA CYS A 38 13.61 -23.09 -37.15
C CYS A 38 12.17 -23.17 -37.73
N ARG A 39 11.94 -24.02 -38.74
CA ARG A 39 10.61 -24.27 -39.30
C ARG A 39 9.67 -25.02 -38.35
N LEU A 40 10.18 -25.96 -37.56
CA LEU A 40 9.40 -26.71 -36.56
C LEU A 40 8.97 -25.83 -35.37
N SER A 41 9.79 -24.85 -34.98
CA SER A 41 9.45 -23.86 -33.94
C SER A 41 8.29 -22.94 -34.35
N LEU A 42 8.31 -22.46 -35.60
CA LEU A 42 7.25 -21.59 -36.15
C LEU A 42 5.90 -22.32 -36.34
N GLN A 43 5.91 -23.64 -36.55
CA GLN A 43 4.68 -24.44 -36.61
C GLN A 43 4.05 -24.68 -35.22
N LYS A 44 4.86 -24.81 -34.15
CA LYS A 44 4.38 -24.92 -32.77
C LYS A 44 3.74 -23.63 -32.26
N CYS A 45 4.34 -22.45 -32.54
CA CYS A 45 3.73 -21.17 -32.18
C CYS A 45 2.37 -20.93 -32.87
N ARG A 46 2.18 -21.47 -34.07
CA ARG A 46 0.93 -21.29 -34.83
C ARG A 46 -0.22 -22.18 -34.34
N MET A 47 0.07 -23.29 -33.66
CA MET A 47 -0.98 -24.13 -33.04
C MET A 47 -1.45 -23.58 -31.69
N VAL A 48 -0.58 -22.94 -30.91
CA VAL A 48 -0.95 -22.34 -29.61
C VAL A 48 -1.91 -21.15 -29.80
N LEU A 49 -1.67 -20.32 -30.82
CA LEU A 49 -2.53 -19.18 -31.18
C LEU A 49 -3.92 -19.56 -31.75
N LEU A 50 -4.16 -20.82 -32.10
CA LEU A 50 -5.47 -21.31 -32.59
C LEU A 50 -6.28 -22.03 -31.50
N ALA A 51 -5.67 -22.37 -30.37
CA ALA A 51 -6.35 -23.00 -29.23
C ALA A 51 -7.01 -21.97 -28.28
N GLU A 52 -6.50 -20.73 -28.22
CA GLU A 52 -7.06 -19.66 -27.37
C GLU A 52 -8.29 -18.95 -27.98
N ALA A 53 -8.61 -19.22 -29.26
CA ALA A 53 -9.73 -18.59 -29.96
C ALA A 53 -11.07 -19.36 -29.89
N LYS A 54 -11.20 -20.37 -29.03
CA LYS A 54 -12.42 -21.22 -28.92
C LYS A 54 -13.09 -21.29 -27.55
N PHE A 55 -12.72 -20.43 -26.60
CA PHE A 55 -13.37 -20.37 -25.28
C PHE A 55 -14.01 -18.99 -24.99
N VAL A 56 -14.82 -18.48 -25.92
CA VAL A 56 -15.83 -17.46 -25.61
C VAL A 56 -17.06 -17.73 -26.48
N SER A 57 -17.91 -18.65 -26.04
CA SER A 57 -19.28 -18.82 -26.56
C SER A 57 -20.23 -18.66 -25.37
N MET A 58 -21.00 -17.59 -25.43
CA MET A 58 -21.95 -17.13 -24.42
C MET A 58 -22.98 -18.21 -24.04
N ALA A 59 -23.08 -18.50 -22.75
CA ALA A 59 -24.30 -19.02 -22.14
C ALA A 59 -24.98 -17.86 -21.41
N SER A 60 -26.18 -17.50 -21.85
CA SER A 60 -27.04 -16.49 -21.21
C SER A 60 -27.65 -17.10 -19.93
N PRO A 61 -27.51 -16.49 -18.75
CA PRO A 61 -28.28 -16.92 -17.59
C PRO A 61 -29.63 -16.21 -17.60
N THR A 62 -30.67 -16.99 -17.83
CA THR A 62 -32.06 -16.65 -17.51
C THR A 62 -32.15 -16.16 -16.06
N GLN A 63 -32.54 -14.90 -15.89
CA GLN A 63 -32.83 -14.32 -14.57
C GLN A 63 -34.05 -15.01 -13.96
N SER A 64 -33.84 -15.78 -12.91
CA SER A 64 -34.89 -16.06 -11.93
C SER A 64 -34.73 -15.04 -10.80
N LYS A 65 -35.73 -14.17 -10.65
CA LYS A 65 -35.81 -13.24 -9.52
C LYS A 65 -36.22 -14.03 -8.27
N SER A 66 -35.27 -14.36 -7.41
CA SER A 66 -35.55 -14.70 -6.01
C SER A 66 -35.16 -13.53 -5.13
N ASN A 67 -36.18 -12.80 -4.69
CA ASN A 67 -36.07 -11.65 -3.79
C ASN A 67 -35.86 -12.18 -2.35
N SER A 68 -34.61 -12.20 -1.89
CA SER A 68 -34.25 -12.32 -0.48
C SER A 68 -32.98 -11.51 -0.25
N GLY A 69 -33.12 -10.32 0.35
CA GLY A 69 -32.06 -9.33 0.56
C GLY A 69 -31.03 -9.73 1.62
N VAL A 70 -30.34 -10.85 1.41
CA VAL A 70 -29.12 -11.18 2.14
C VAL A 70 -27.96 -10.60 1.34
N GLU A 71 -27.29 -9.60 1.91
CA GLU A 71 -26.05 -9.04 1.35
C GLU A 71 -25.05 -10.19 1.16
N LYS A 72 -24.71 -10.50 -0.09
CA LYS A 72 -23.81 -11.62 -0.41
C LYS A 72 -22.38 -11.17 -0.22
N TYR A 73 -21.69 -11.77 0.74
CA TYR A 73 -20.24 -11.65 0.88
C TYR A 73 -19.51 -12.26 -0.33
N ALA A 74 -18.27 -11.81 -0.58
CA ALA A 74 -17.37 -12.52 -1.48
C ALA A 74 -17.13 -13.96 -1.00
N ASP A 75 -17.01 -14.88 -1.95
CA ASP A 75 -16.82 -16.32 -1.69
C ASP A 75 -15.34 -16.64 -1.48
N ILE A 76 -14.83 -16.33 -0.28
CA ILE A 76 -13.46 -16.61 0.15
C ILE A 76 -13.40 -17.10 1.61
N SER A 77 -12.28 -17.72 1.99
CA SER A 77 -12.00 -18.13 3.38
C SER A 77 -11.60 -16.93 4.24
N TRP A 78 -12.58 -16.27 4.86
CA TRP A 78 -12.36 -15.08 5.69
C TRP A 78 -11.48 -15.35 6.93
N ASP A 79 -11.48 -16.57 7.44
CA ASP A 79 -10.66 -16.98 8.60
C ASP A 79 -9.17 -17.14 8.27
N GLU A 80 -8.85 -17.35 6.99
CA GLU A 80 -7.48 -17.50 6.50
C GLU A 80 -6.94 -16.20 5.89
N LEU A 81 -7.73 -15.11 5.96
CA LEU A 81 -7.39 -13.85 5.35
C LEU A 81 -6.11 -13.27 5.97
N GLY A 82 -5.05 -13.23 5.17
CA GLY A 82 -3.78 -12.60 5.49
C GLY A 82 -3.76 -11.12 5.10
N PHE A 83 -2.56 -10.64 4.77
CA PHE A 83 -2.35 -9.33 4.15
C PHE A 83 -1.91 -9.45 2.68
N ASP A 84 -2.22 -10.59 2.07
CA ASP A 84 -1.88 -10.88 0.68
C ASP A 84 -2.76 -10.09 -0.29
N LEU A 85 -2.25 -9.89 -1.51
CA LEU A 85 -2.96 -9.12 -2.53
C LEU A 85 -4.16 -9.90 -3.06
N VAL A 86 -5.35 -9.41 -2.72
CA VAL A 86 -6.63 -9.82 -3.30
C VAL A 86 -7.31 -8.55 -3.84
N PRO A 87 -7.21 -8.24 -5.14
CA PRO A 87 -7.83 -7.02 -5.67
C PRO A 87 -9.35 -7.12 -5.56
N ALA A 88 -9.99 -6.08 -5.01
CA ALA A 88 -11.44 -5.93 -5.08
C ALA A 88 -11.89 -5.59 -6.51
N ASP A 89 -13.19 -5.72 -6.79
CA ASP A 89 -13.73 -5.67 -8.16
C ASP A 89 -13.68 -4.29 -8.81
N TYR A 90 -13.70 -3.21 -8.02
CA TYR A 90 -13.78 -1.84 -8.51
C TYR A 90 -12.69 -0.93 -7.93
N MET A 91 -12.32 0.08 -8.69
CA MET A 91 -11.42 1.16 -8.31
C MET A 91 -11.98 2.52 -8.73
N TYR A 92 -11.63 3.57 -8.00
CA TYR A 92 -11.92 4.94 -8.37
C TYR A 92 -10.74 5.54 -9.13
N VAL A 93 -11.01 6.31 -10.20
CA VAL A 93 -9.98 7.05 -10.94
C VAL A 93 -10.48 8.44 -11.32
N THR A 94 -9.64 9.43 -11.11
CA THR A 94 -9.80 10.78 -11.67
C THR A 94 -8.44 11.36 -12.04
N LYS A 95 -8.44 12.29 -12.99
CA LYS A 95 -7.24 12.98 -13.47
C LYS A 95 -7.44 14.49 -13.36
N CYS A 96 -6.33 15.21 -13.24
CA CYS A 96 -6.31 16.66 -13.16
C CYS A 96 -5.07 17.19 -13.90
N ASP A 97 -5.23 18.29 -14.62
CA ASP A 97 -4.09 19.08 -15.12
C ASP A 97 -3.33 19.68 -13.94
N ASN A 98 -2.01 19.77 -14.02
CA ASN A 98 -1.20 20.22 -12.89
C ASN A 98 -1.38 21.70 -12.51
N LYS A 99 -2.09 22.49 -13.33
CA LYS A 99 -2.45 23.90 -13.06
C LYS A 99 -3.88 24.07 -12.55
N GLU A 100 -4.64 22.98 -12.48
CA GLU A 100 -6.03 23.00 -12.05
C GLU A 100 -6.20 22.30 -10.70
N ASN A 101 -7.37 22.49 -10.09
CA ASN A 101 -7.77 21.72 -8.91
C ASN A 101 -8.58 20.51 -9.36
N PHE A 102 -8.52 19.44 -8.57
CA PHE A 102 -9.44 18.32 -8.75
C PHE A 102 -10.87 18.82 -8.56
N THR A 103 -11.72 18.59 -9.57
CA THR A 103 -13.14 18.92 -9.51
C THR A 103 -13.94 17.74 -9.01
N THR A 104 -14.83 18.00 -8.05
CA THR A 104 -15.72 17.00 -7.48
C THR A 104 -16.64 16.42 -8.56
N GLY A 105 -16.87 15.11 -8.55
CA GLY A 105 -17.80 14.45 -9.47
C GLY A 105 -17.26 14.09 -10.87
N VAL A 106 -15.99 14.38 -11.17
CA VAL A 106 -15.36 14.03 -12.48
C VAL A 106 -14.69 12.65 -12.46
N GLY A 107 -14.55 12.03 -11.28
CA GLY A 107 -14.01 10.69 -11.15
C GLY A 107 -15.05 9.60 -11.41
N ASN A 108 -14.56 8.42 -11.79
CA ASN A 108 -15.41 7.28 -12.13
C ASN A 108 -15.02 6.07 -11.29
N ILE A 109 -16.02 5.36 -10.78
CA ILE A 109 -15.86 3.97 -10.33
C ILE A 109 -15.81 3.10 -11.58
N ILE A 110 -14.71 2.39 -11.76
CA ILE A 110 -14.47 1.48 -12.89
C ILE A 110 -14.10 0.09 -12.36
N PRO A 111 -14.29 -0.98 -13.14
CA PRO A 111 -13.74 -2.28 -12.79
C PRO A 111 -12.22 -2.18 -12.57
N TYR A 112 -11.70 -2.92 -11.60
CA TYR A 112 -10.28 -2.98 -11.32
C TYR A 112 -9.51 -3.42 -12.57
N ALA A 113 -8.48 -2.66 -12.92
CA ALA A 113 -7.60 -2.94 -14.05
C ALA A 113 -6.21 -2.35 -13.83
N ASN A 114 -5.23 -2.90 -14.55
CA ASN A 114 -3.92 -2.28 -14.64
C ASN A 114 -4.03 -0.89 -15.28
N ILE A 115 -3.30 0.09 -14.74
CA ILE A 115 -3.26 1.44 -15.29
C ILE A 115 -2.31 1.52 -16.49
N ALA A 116 -2.78 2.13 -17.58
CA ALA A 116 -1.91 2.49 -18.71
C ALA A 116 -1.30 3.87 -18.45
N ILE A 117 0.03 3.95 -18.43
CA ILE A 117 0.77 5.18 -18.12
C ILE A 117 1.94 5.35 -19.09
N SER A 118 2.28 6.60 -19.42
CA SER A 118 3.43 6.89 -20.27
C SER A 118 4.73 6.44 -19.59
N PRO A 119 5.69 5.83 -20.31
CA PRO A 119 7.03 5.58 -19.77
C PRO A 119 7.75 6.85 -19.30
N PHE A 120 7.38 8.02 -19.84
CA PHE A 120 7.89 9.32 -19.41
C PHE A 120 7.15 9.89 -18.19
N ALA A 121 6.25 9.15 -17.54
CA ALA A 121 5.52 9.70 -16.40
C ALA A 121 6.45 10.05 -15.24
N GLY A 122 6.18 11.18 -14.59
CA GLY A 122 7.00 11.68 -13.47
C GLY A 122 7.11 10.68 -12.32
N ILE A 123 6.03 9.92 -12.06
CA ILE A 123 6.04 8.85 -11.05
C ILE A 123 7.08 7.76 -11.33
N LEU A 124 7.27 7.38 -12.61
CA LEU A 124 8.15 6.27 -12.99
C LEU A 124 9.63 6.66 -12.98
N ASN A 125 9.93 7.93 -13.28
CA ASN A 125 11.31 8.40 -13.49
C ASN A 125 11.87 9.17 -12.28
N TYR A 126 11.02 9.92 -11.57
CA TYR A 126 11.44 10.83 -10.48
C TYR A 126 10.68 10.61 -9.17
N GLY A 127 9.81 9.59 -9.10
CA GLY A 127 9.12 9.22 -7.87
C GLY A 127 8.08 10.24 -7.38
N GLN A 128 7.55 11.09 -8.27
CA GLN A 128 6.55 12.09 -7.90
C GLN A 128 5.19 11.43 -7.59
N GLY A 129 5.02 10.93 -6.36
CA GLY A 129 3.74 10.41 -5.90
C GLY A 129 3.63 10.12 -4.41
N LEU A 130 2.38 10.08 -3.97
CA LEU A 130 1.96 9.84 -2.60
C LEU A 130 1.05 8.62 -2.54
N LEU A 131 0.99 8.02 -1.36
CA LEU A 131 0.04 6.97 -1.06
C LEU A 131 -0.59 7.20 0.30
N GLU A 132 -1.84 6.79 0.45
CA GLU A 132 -2.55 6.76 1.73
C GLU A 132 -2.96 5.35 2.13
N GLY A 133 -3.37 5.20 3.38
CA GLY A 133 -3.79 3.90 3.91
C GLY A 133 -4.82 4.07 5.00
N LEU A 134 -6.02 3.59 4.72
CA LEU A 134 -7.14 3.54 5.65
C LEU A 134 -7.91 2.23 5.48
N LYS A 135 -8.86 2.00 6.38
CA LYS A 135 -9.62 0.76 6.46
C LYS A 135 -11.11 1.06 6.61
N ALA A 136 -11.93 0.22 5.99
CA ALA A 136 -13.36 0.14 6.25
C ALA A 136 -13.67 -1.12 7.08
N TYR A 137 -14.54 -0.95 8.08
CA TYR A 137 -14.88 -1.99 9.05
C TYR A 137 -16.39 -2.24 9.02
N ARG A 138 -16.79 -3.51 9.05
CA ARG A 138 -18.19 -3.90 9.16
C ARG A 138 -18.60 -4.04 10.61
N ARG A 139 -19.72 -3.42 10.97
CA ARG A 139 -20.38 -3.55 12.27
C ARG A 139 -21.23 -4.82 12.32
N ASP A 140 -21.60 -5.22 13.53
CA ASP A 140 -22.50 -6.36 13.77
C ASP A 140 -23.91 -6.16 13.15
N ASP A 141 -24.35 -4.91 12.98
CA ASP A 141 -25.61 -4.54 12.32
C ASP A 141 -25.50 -4.40 10.79
N GLY A 142 -24.35 -4.73 10.21
CA GLY A 142 -24.09 -4.72 8.77
C GLY A 142 -23.68 -3.37 8.18
N ARG A 143 -23.76 -2.28 8.95
CA ARG A 143 -23.25 -0.97 8.52
C ARG A 143 -21.73 -0.98 8.42
N VAL A 144 -21.18 -0.08 7.59
CA VAL A 144 -19.74 0.00 7.33
C VAL A 144 -19.22 1.36 7.75
N LEU A 145 -18.13 1.36 8.52
CA LEU A 145 -17.48 2.54 9.06
C LEU A 145 -16.09 2.73 8.45
N LEU A 146 -15.75 3.97 8.16
CA LEU A 146 -14.39 4.44 7.92
C LEU A 146 -13.83 5.04 9.21
N PHE A 147 -12.50 4.97 9.37
CA PHE A 147 -11.83 5.56 10.53
C PHE A 147 -10.94 6.74 10.11
N ARG A 148 -11.30 7.93 10.59
CA ARG A 148 -10.63 9.24 10.38
C ARG A 148 -10.23 9.52 8.92
N PRO A 149 -11.11 9.28 7.92
CA PRO A 149 -10.73 9.45 6.50
C PRO A 149 -10.31 10.89 6.17
N GLU A 150 -10.82 11.90 6.88
CA GLU A 150 -10.44 13.30 6.74
C GLU A 150 -8.97 13.54 7.12
N GLN A 151 -8.46 12.82 8.12
CA GLN A 151 -7.04 12.93 8.52
C GLN A 151 -6.12 12.32 7.45
N ASN A 152 -6.57 11.26 6.75
CA ASN A 152 -5.85 10.73 5.60
C ASN A 152 -5.83 11.73 4.44
N ALA A 153 -6.96 12.38 4.16
CA ALA A 153 -7.06 13.42 3.14
C ALA A 153 -6.10 14.59 3.45
N GLN A 154 -6.13 15.11 4.67
CA GLN A 154 -5.25 16.19 5.13
C GLN A 154 -3.77 15.84 4.98
N ARG A 155 -3.38 14.61 5.36
CA ARG A 155 -1.98 14.16 5.21
C ARG A 155 -1.56 14.03 3.74
N MET A 156 -2.47 13.61 2.85
CA MET A 156 -2.22 13.62 1.41
C MET A 156 -2.04 15.05 0.89
N GLN A 157 -2.85 16.01 1.33
CA GLN A 157 -2.72 17.42 0.91
C GLN A 157 -1.36 18.01 1.31
N ILE A 158 -0.92 17.78 2.55
CA ILE A 158 0.40 18.22 3.04
C ILE A 158 1.52 17.61 2.17
N GLY A 159 1.42 16.32 1.88
CA GLY A 159 2.38 15.66 0.99
C GLY A 159 2.35 16.21 -0.44
N ALA A 160 1.17 16.57 -0.94
CA ALA A 160 0.99 17.06 -2.30
C ALA A 160 1.58 18.45 -2.46
N GLU A 161 1.38 19.33 -1.47
CA GLU A 161 2.06 20.62 -1.39
C GLU A 161 3.57 20.45 -1.45
N ARG A 162 4.13 19.54 -0.64
CA ARG A 162 5.57 19.26 -0.60
C ARG A 162 6.13 18.71 -1.92
N LEU A 163 5.32 18.00 -2.71
CA LEU A 163 5.68 17.46 -4.03
C LEU A 163 5.21 18.34 -5.21
N CYS A 164 4.71 19.54 -4.93
CA CYS A 164 4.16 20.48 -5.92
C CYS A 164 3.09 19.84 -6.82
N MET A 165 2.16 19.12 -6.22
CA MET A 165 1.05 18.44 -6.91
C MET A 165 -0.29 19.08 -6.48
N PRO A 166 -1.25 19.31 -7.41
CA PRO A 166 -2.64 19.48 -6.98
C PRO A 166 -3.11 18.24 -6.24
N SER A 167 -3.99 18.43 -5.26
CA SER A 167 -4.62 17.35 -4.49
C SER A 167 -6.14 17.50 -4.46
N PRO A 168 -6.90 16.41 -4.26
CA PRO A 168 -8.32 16.49 -3.96
C PRO A 168 -8.58 17.34 -2.70
N SER A 169 -9.75 17.99 -2.65
CA SER A 169 -10.24 18.55 -1.38
C SER A 169 -10.48 17.41 -0.38
N ILE A 170 -10.63 17.75 0.91
CA ILE A 170 -10.94 16.76 1.95
C ILE A 170 -12.26 16.04 1.61
N GLU A 171 -13.27 16.80 1.23
CA GLU A 171 -14.60 16.30 0.86
C GLU A 171 -14.53 15.40 -0.36
N HIS A 172 -13.79 15.79 -1.40
CA HIS A 172 -13.64 14.98 -2.61
C HIS A 172 -12.91 13.67 -2.32
N PHE A 173 -11.86 13.71 -1.50
CA PHE A 173 -11.14 12.51 -1.09
C PHE A 173 -12.05 11.54 -0.31
N VAL A 174 -12.77 12.05 0.70
CA VAL A 174 -13.65 11.23 1.55
C VAL A 174 -14.78 10.64 0.71
N GLU A 175 -15.39 11.42 -0.19
CA GLU A 175 -16.43 10.93 -1.10
C GLU A 175 -15.90 9.83 -2.03
N ALA A 176 -14.73 10.02 -2.64
CA ALA A 176 -14.12 9.00 -3.49
C ALA A 176 -13.81 7.70 -2.72
N VAL A 177 -13.38 7.80 -1.46
CA VAL A 177 -13.21 6.65 -0.57
C VAL A 177 -14.56 5.95 -0.32
N LYS A 178 -15.61 6.71 0.06
CA LYS A 178 -16.96 6.16 0.29
C LYS A 178 -17.46 5.40 -0.94
N GLN A 179 -17.41 6.02 -2.12
CA GLN A 179 -17.81 5.41 -3.39
C GLN A 179 -17.02 4.13 -3.69
N THR A 180 -15.70 4.13 -3.44
CA THR A 180 -14.86 2.93 -3.64
C THR A 180 -15.26 1.79 -2.70
N VAL A 181 -15.55 2.09 -1.43
CA VAL A 181 -15.96 1.08 -0.47
C VAL A 181 -17.37 0.57 -0.77
N LEU A 182 -18.31 1.45 -1.12
CA LEU A 182 -19.68 1.07 -1.50
C LEU A 182 -19.70 0.15 -2.71
N ALA A 183 -18.93 0.46 -3.76
CA ALA A 183 -18.80 -0.39 -4.95
C ALA A 183 -18.21 -1.77 -4.63
N ASN A 184 -17.44 -1.89 -3.55
CA ASN A 184 -16.78 -3.11 -3.11
C ASN A 184 -17.35 -3.63 -1.78
N LYS A 185 -18.61 -3.30 -1.43
CA LYS A 185 -19.14 -3.56 -0.09
C LYS A 185 -19.12 -5.04 0.28
N HIS A 186 -19.34 -5.96 -0.66
CA HIS A 186 -19.26 -7.41 -0.45
C HIS A 186 -17.85 -7.92 -0.13
N TRP A 187 -16.81 -7.15 -0.46
CA TRP A 187 -15.42 -7.42 -0.08
C TRP A 187 -15.07 -6.93 1.33
N VAL A 188 -15.94 -6.14 1.98
CA VAL A 188 -15.72 -5.76 3.39
C VAL A 188 -15.95 -6.99 4.28
N PRO A 189 -14.92 -7.50 4.97
CA PRO A 189 -15.01 -8.74 5.74
C PRO A 189 -16.14 -8.72 6.77
N PRO A 190 -16.71 -9.88 7.12
CA PRO A 190 -17.63 -10.00 8.25
C PRO A 190 -17.01 -9.47 9.56
N PRO A 191 -17.84 -9.07 10.54
CA PRO A 191 -17.35 -8.61 11.84
C PRO A 191 -16.38 -9.60 12.48
N GLY A 192 -15.24 -9.09 12.96
CA GLY A 192 -14.19 -9.90 13.57
C GLY A 192 -13.32 -10.71 12.61
N LYS A 193 -13.58 -10.69 11.29
CA LYS A 193 -12.79 -11.44 10.29
C LYS A 193 -11.77 -10.59 9.52
N GLY A 194 -11.73 -9.27 9.74
CA GLY A 194 -10.77 -8.38 9.10
C GLY A 194 -11.33 -7.00 8.80
N SER A 195 -10.76 -6.35 7.78
CA SER A 195 -11.18 -5.05 7.28
C SER A 195 -10.95 -4.96 5.77
N LEU A 196 -11.64 -4.04 5.08
CA LEU A 196 -11.27 -3.68 3.72
C LEU A 196 -10.19 -2.60 3.77
N TYR A 197 -8.98 -2.93 3.35
CA TYR A 197 -7.91 -1.94 3.20
C TYR A 197 -8.14 -1.11 1.94
N VAL A 198 -8.15 0.21 2.09
CA VAL A 198 -8.36 1.17 1.01
C VAL A 198 -7.03 1.89 0.75
N ARG A 199 -6.62 1.93 -0.51
CA ARG A 199 -5.34 2.52 -0.96
C ARG A 199 -5.59 3.65 -1.97
N PRO A 200 -5.69 4.90 -1.48
CA PRO A 200 -5.60 6.07 -2.33
C PRO A 200 -4.15 6.30 -2.78
N LEU A 201 -3.95 6.62 -4.05
CA LEU A 201 -2.68 7.06 -4.64
C LEU A 201 -2.87 8.40 -5.35
N LEU A 202 -1.86 9.27 -5.25
CA LEU A 202 -1.75 10.49 -6.03
C LEU A 202 -0.43 10.44 -6.80
N ILE A 203 -0.49 10.37 -8.13
CA ILE A 203 0.69 10.08 -8.97
C ILE A 203 0.84 11.11 -10.10
N GLY A 204 2.06 11.58 -10.35
CA GLY A 204 2.40 12.36 -11.54
C GLY A 204 2.35 11.47 -12.79
N SER A 205 1.18 11.40 -13.44
CA SER A 205 0.90 10.49 -14.55
C SER A 205 1.27 11.04 -15.93
N GLY A 206 1.38 12.36 -16.04
CA GLY A 206 1.70 13.04 -17.29
C GLY A 206 3.16 12.85 -17.73
N PRO A 207 3.43 12.80 -19.05
CA PRO A 207 4.77 12.64 -19.59
C PRO A 207 5.63 13.88 -19.34
N VAL A 208 6.79 13.69 -18.70
CA VAL A 208 7.77 14.75 -18.44
C VAL A 208 9.18 14.15 -18.35
N LEU A 209 10.13 14.67 -19.12
CA LEU A 209 11.53 14.25 -19.07
C LEU A 209 12.43 15.24 -18.32
N SER A 210 12.01 16.50 -18.20
CA SER A 210 12.73 17.48 -17.39
C SER A 210 12.40 17.29 -15.91
N LEU A 211 13.29 17.76 -15.04
CA LEU A 211 13.07 17.74 -13.60
C LEU A 211 12.09 18.86 -13.18
N VAL A 212 10.82 18.69 -13.53
CA VAL A 212 9.70 19.56 -13.19
C VAL A 212 8.48 18.71 -12.85
N THR A 213 7.43 19.33 -12.32
CA THR A 213 6.19 18.62 -11.97
C THR A 213 5.52 18.04 -13.22
N ALA A 214 4.97 16.83 -13.10
CA ALA A 214 4.23 16.21 -14.19
C ALA A 214 3.04 17.10 -14.62
N PRO A 215 2.74 17.21 -15.93
CA PRO A 215 1.65 18.05 -16.44
C PRO A 215 0.25 17.51 -16.14
N GLU A 216 0.14 16.22 -15.80
CA GLU A 216 -1.10 15.55 -15.42
C GLU A 216 -0.85 14.75 -14.15
N ILE A 217 -1.78 14.86 -13.20
CA ILE A 217 -1.80 14.08 -11.97
C ILE A 217 -3.02 13.16 -11.98
N SER A 218 -2.83 11.90 -11.62
CA SER A 218 -3.92 10.95 -11.38
C SER A 218 -4.13 10.73 -9.89
N PHE A 219 -5.38 10.83 -9.44
CA PHE A 219 -5.83 10.35 -8.14
C PHE A 219 -6.65 9.07 -8.36
N LEU A 220 -6.22 7.98 -7.73
CA LEU A 220 -6.90 6.69 -7.85
C LEU A 220 -7.00 5.99 -6.51
N ILE A 221 -8.01 5.13 -6.35
CA ILE A 221 -8.24 4.37 -5.12
C ILE A 221 -8.58 2.94 -5.50
N TYR A 222 -7.86 1.97 -4.92
CA TYR A 222 -8.22 0.57 -4.98
C TYR A 222 -8.39 -0.01 -3.57
N ALA A 223 -9.00 -1.19 -3.49
CA ALA A 223 -9.28 -1.85 -2.22
C ALA A 223 -8.84 -3.32 -2.23
N CYS A 224 -8.57 -3.86 -1.04
CA CYS A 224 -8.17 -5.25 -0.81
C CYS A 224 -8.70 -5.70 0.56
N PRO A 225 -9.42 -6.82 0.68
CA PRO A 225 -9.74 -7.39 1.99
C PRO A 225 -8.45 -7.81 2.69
N VAL A 226 -8.31 -7.49 3.96
CA VAL A 226 -7.14 -7.87 4.78
C VAL A 226 -7.55 -8.35 6.16
N GLY A 227 -6.85 -9.36 6.66
CA GLY A 227 -6.91 -9.80 8.05
C GLY A 227 -5.78 -9.19 8.89
N ASN A 228 -5.32 -9.95 9.88
CA ASN A 228 -4.27 -9.49 10.81
C ASN A 228 -2.88 -9.52 10.14
N TYR A 229 -2.19 -8.38 10.18
CA TYR A 229 -0.88 -8.21 9.52
C TYR A 229 0.25 -8.99 10.22
N HIS A 230 0.31 -8.97 11.56
CA HIS A 230 1.32 -9.71 12.33
C HIS A 230 0.67 -10.79 13.21
N LYS A 231 1.29 -11.96 13.25
CA LYS A 231 0.92 -13.07 14.13
C LYS A 231 1.80 -13.04 15.39
N GLY A 232 1.59 -12.05 16.25
CA GLY A 232 2.24 -11.95 17.56
C GLY A 232 3.17 -10.75 17.74
N PRO A 233 3.87 -10.67 18.90
CA PRO A 233 4.77 -9.58 19.22
C PRO A 233 5.99 -9.50 18.30
N LEU A 234 6.46 -8.28 18.05
CA LEU A 234 7.61 -8.01 17.18
C LEU A 234 8.93 -8.25 17.91
N ASN A 235 9.92 -8.78 17.20
CA ASN A 235 11.33 -8.77 17.61
C ASN A 235 12.14 -7.90 16.64
N LEU A 236 12.68 -6.79 17.13
CA LEU A 236 13.28 -5.76 16.28
C LEU A 236 14.80 -5.77 16.35
N LEU A 237 15.43 -5.42 15.23
CA LEU A 237 16.86 -5.12 15.15
C LEU A 237 17.04 -3.60 15.02
N VAL A 238 17.94 -3.03 15.81
CA VAL A 238 18.36 -1.63 15.62
C VAL A 238 19.26 -1.52 14.39
N GLU A 239 18.93 -0.60 13.49
CA GLU A 239 19.72 -0.28 12.30
C GLU A 239 20.45 1.06 12.47
N ASP A 240 21.78 0.99 12.43
CA ASP A 240 22.70 2.09 12.69
C ASP A 240 23.49 2.54 11.44
N LYS A 241 23.38 1.81 10.32
CA LYS A 241 24.09 2.09 9.06
C LYS A 241 23.18 2.72 8.02
N THR A 242 21.92 2.30 7.97
CA THR A 242 20.91 2.80 7.05
C THR A 242 19.95 3.74 7.78
N HIS A 243 19.64 4.88 7.17
CA HIS A 243 18.71 5.86 7.75
C HIS A 243 17.40 5.87 6.96
N ARG A 244 16.28 5.93 7.67
CA ARG A 244 14.94 5.97 7.07
C ARG A 244 14.64 7.34 6.46
N ALA A 245 15.00 8.39 7.17
CA ALA A 245 14.80 9.78 6.78
C ALA A 245 15.94 10.65 7.31
N THR A 246 16.04 11.86 6.77
CA THR A 246 17.02 12.88 7.20
C THR A 246 16.30 14.21 7.40
N PRO A 247 16.79 15.09 8.29
CA PRO A 247 16.28 16.45 8.40
C PRO A 247 16.30 17.16 7.03
N GLY A 248 15.22 17.89 6.72
CA GLY A 248 15.03 18.53 5.41
C GLY A 248 14.62 17.60 4.27
N GLY A 249 14.54 16.28 4.51
CA GLY A 249 14.06 15.29 3.56
C GLY A 249 12.54 15.30 3.38
N THR A 250 11.98 14.11 3.20
CA THR A 250 10.53 13.90 3.01
C THR A 250 9.95 12.90 4.01
N GLY A 251 10.66 12.63 5.12
CA GLY A 251 10.31 11.59 6.09
C GLY A 251 8.96 11.78 6.77
N ASP A 252 8.48 13.01 6.84
CA ASP A 252 7.23 13.47 7.44
C ASP A 252 6.03 13.46 6.47
N ILE A 253 6.25 13.15 5.19
CA ILE A 253 5.17 12.97 4.21
C ILE A 253 5.11 11.51 3.72
N LYS A 254 3.92 11.07 3.31
CA LYS A 254 3.68 9.68 2.89
C LYS A 254 4.01 9.42 1.42
N THR A 255 5.18 9.89 0.98
CA THR A 255 5.69 9.72 -0.39
C THR A 255 6.22 8.32 -0.65
N ILE A 256 6.08 7.84 -1.89
CA ILE A 256 6.58 6.53 -2.32
C ILE A 256 8.11 6.41 -2.19
N THR A 257 8.83 7.55 -2.24
CA THR A 257 10.31 7.58 -2.22
C THR A 257 10.90 7.19 -0.86
N ASN A 258 10.09 7.14 0.20
CA ASN A 258 10.56 6.81 1.55
C ASN A 258 10.65 5.30 1.83
N TYR A 259 10.00 4.46 1.01
CA TYR A 259 9.83 3.04 1.34
C TYR A 259 10.93 2.15 0.74
N SER A 260 11.33 2.39 -0.51
CA SER A 260 12.35 1.57 -1.16
C SER A 260 13.77 1.70 -0.59
N PRO A 261 14.22 2.86 -0.06
CA PRO A 261 15.59 2.98 0.47
C PRO A 261 15.89 2.05 1.64
N VAL A 262 14.86 1.67 2.42
CA VAL A 262 15.02 0.83 3.62
C VAL A 262 14.92 -0.66 3.36
N TYR A 263 14.55 -1.11 2.15
CA TYR A 263 14.32 -2.53 1.86
C TYR A 263 15.52 -3.43 2.15
N LYS A 264 16.74 -2.96 1.91
CA LYS A 264 17.94 -3.75 2.20
C LYS A 264 18.10 -4.03 3.70
N ALA A 265 17.91 -3.03 4.55
CA ALA A 265 17.98 -3.17 6.00
C ALA A 265 16.90 -4.15 6.50
N ILE A 266 15.66 -3.98 6.03
CA ILE A 266 14.53 -4.86 6.38
C ILE A 266 14.82 -6.31 5.95
N ALA A 267 15.29 -6.52 4.73
CA ALA A 267 15.60 -7.85 4.21
C ALA A 267 16.72 -8.54 5.02
N GLN A 268 17.76 -7.80 5.40
CA GLN A 268 18.86 -8.32 6.22
C GLN A 268 18.42 -8.67 7.63
N ALA A 269 17.55 -7.85 8.25
CA ALA A 269 16.98 -8.15 9.56
C ALA A 269 16.10 -9.41 9.51
N LYS A 270 15.23 -9.53 8.50
CA LYS A 270 14.39 -10.72 8.30
C LYS A 270 15.20 -11.98 8.07
N ALA A 271 16.27 -11.92 7.27
CA ALA A 271 17.18 -13.04 7.06
C ALA A 271 17.87 -13.53 8.35
N ARG A 272 17.95 -12.67 9.37
CA ARG A 272 18.48 -12.98 10.70
C ARG A 272 17.40 -13.37 11.72
N GLY A 273 16.14 -13.50 11.30
CA GLY A 273 15.02 -13.91 12.15
C GLY A 273 14.34 -12.77 12.93
N PHE A 274 14.62 -11.51 12.61
CA PHE A 274 13.91 -10.36 13.18
C PHE A 274 12.64 -10.04 12.38
N SER A 275 11.62 -9.53 13.06
CA SER A 275 10.35 -9.11 12.46
C SER A 275 10.55 -7.88 11.58
N ASP A 276 11.26 -6.88 12.10
CA ASP A 276 11.49 -5.60 11.44
C ASP A 276 12.70 -4.85 12.02
N VAL A 277 12.91 -3.63 11.56
CA VAL A 277 14.03 -2.75 11.90
C VAL A 277 13.56 -1.53 12.67
N LEU A 278 14.24 -1.19 13.77
CA LEU A 278 14.14 0.10 14.45
C LEU A 278 15.23 1.04 13.93
N PHE A 279 14.82 2.16 13.33
CA PHE A 279 15.74 3.16 12.79
C PHE A 279 16.16 4.19 13.85
N LEU A 280 17.42 4.61 13.74
CA LEU A 280 17.97 5.72 14.49
C LEU A 280 18.01 6.99 13.65
N ASP A 281 18.03 8.13 14.33
CA ASP A 281 18.19 9.44 13.72
C ASP A 281 19.46 9.50 12.85
N ALA A 282 19.35 10.17 11.70
CA ALA A 282 20.43 10.19 10.72
C ALA A 282 21.66 11.02 11.13
N VAL A 283 21.50 11.93 12.10
CA VAL A 283 22.52 12.94 12.43
C VAL A 283 23.47 12.41 13.50
N THR A 284 22.91 11.96 14.63
CA THR A 284 23.65 11.54 15.82
C THR A 284 23.70 10.04 15.99
N LYS A 285 22.74 9.30 15.39
CA LYS A 285 22.59 7.85 15.53
C LYS A 285 22.43 7.40 16.98
N LYS A 286 21.77 8.24 17.79
CA LYS A 286 21.58 8.03 19.23
C LYS A 286 20.13 8.00 19.63
N TYR A 287 19.23 8.52 18.80
CA TYR A 287 17.82 8.65 19.10
C TYR A 287 16.99 7.72 18.22
N ILE A 288 15.99 7.08 18.81
CA ILE A 288 15.08 6.19 18.07
C ILE A 288 14.03 7.02 17.32
N GLU A 289 13.66 6.57 16.12
CA GLU A 289 12.67 7.26 15.27
C GLU A 289 11.44 6.40 14.98
N GLU A 290 11.55 5.44 14.07
CA GLU A 290 10.42 4.63 13.60
C GLU A 290 10.84 3.17 13.36
N VAL A 291 9.84 2.29 13.34
CA VAL A 291 10.00 0.89 12.97
C VAL A 291 9.47 0.70 11.56
N SER A 292 10.37 0.81 10.57
CA SER A 292 10.07 0.80 9.13
C SER A 292 8.91 1.71 8.71
N SER A 293 7.68 1.21 8.74
CA SER A 293 6.45 1.94 8.36
C SER A 293 5.52 2.22 9.54
N CYS A 294 6.00 2.10 10.77
CA CYS A 294 5.24 2.25 12.00
C CYS A 294 5.90 3.25 12.96
N ASN A 295 5.09 4.05 13.64
CA ASN A 295 5.55 4.86 14.76
C ASN A 295 5.78 3.97 15.99
N ILE A 296 6.74 4.32 16.85
CA ILE A 296 7.09 3.59 18.08
C ILE A 296 6.70 4.36 19.34
N PHE A 297 6.35 3.62 20.39
CA PHE A 297 6.06 4.11 21.73
C PHE A 297 6.79 3.26 22.76
N ILE A 298 7.22 3.91 23.84
CA ILE A 298 7.79 3.27 25.04
C ILE A 298 6.92 3.60 26.25
N VAL A 299 6.84 2.68 27.22
CA VAL A 299 6.05 2.85 28.45
C VAL A 299 6.94 2.63 29.66
N LYS A 300 6.88 3.55 30.62
CA LYS A 300 7.52 3.43 31.94
C LYS A 300 6.55 3.86 33.02
N GLY A 301 6.05 2.92 33.81
CA GLY A 301 5.00 3.20 34.80
C GLY A 301 3.76 3.82 34.15
N ASN A 302 3.44 5.07 34.52
CA ASN A 302 2.28 5.81 33.98
C ASN A 302 2.62 6.74 32.80
N VAL A 303 3.88 6.75 32.33
CA VAL A 303 4.35 7.62 31.26
C VAL A 303 4.48 6.83 29.96
N ILE A 304 3.88 7.35 28.89
CA ILE A 304 3.99 6.85 27.53
C ILE A 304 4.74 7.88 26.70
N SER A 305 5.93 7.53 26.19
CA SER A 305 6.71 8.44 25.34
C SER A 305 6.75 7.95 23.90
N THR A 306 6.78 8.89 22.95
CA THR A 306 6.97 8.61 21.52
C THR A 306 7.86 9.69 20.88
N PRO A 307 8.64 9.36 19.84
CA PRO A 307 9.43 10.36 19.13
C PRO A 307 8.59 11.57 18.68
N ALA A 308 9.05 12.77 19.01
CA ALA A 308 8.40 14.02 18.59
C ALA A 308 8.44 14.19 17.06
N ILE A 309 7.42 14.82 16.49
CA ILE A 309 7.36 15.05 15.05
C ILE A 309 8.27 16.25 14.70
N CYS A 310 9.48 15.97 14.24
CA CYS A 310 10.49 16.97 13.89
C CYS A 310 11.05 16.78 12.44
N GLY A 311 10.16 16.49 11.49
CA GLY A 311 10.47 16.40 10.05
C GLY A 311 11.00 15.04 9.57
N THR A 312 11.45 14.17 10.48
CA THR A 312 11.88 12.80 10.18
C THR A 312 10.92 11.74 10.70
N ILE A 313 9.78 12.12 11.27
CA ILE A 313 8.76 11.19 11.76
C ILE A 313 7.47 11.43 10.98
N LEU A 314 6.89 10.38 10.40
CA LEU A 314 5.59 10.47 9.74
C LEU A 314 4.50 10.68 10.80
N PRO A 315 3.65 11.72 10.67
CA PRO A 315 2.51 11.94 11.56
C PRO A 315 1.44 10.86 11.33
N GLY A 316 1.58 9.74 12.05
CA GLY A 316 0.66 8.62 11.99
C GLY A 316 -0.70 8.97 12.58
N ILE A 317 -1.77 8.66 11.85
CA ILE A 317 -3.15 8.81 12.34
C ILE A 317 -3.42 7.87 13.52
N THR A 318 -2.86 6.65 13.46
CA THR A 318 -2.92 5.71 14.58
C THR A 318 -2.12 6.22 15.78
N ARG A 319 -0.90 6.75 15.56
CA ARG A 319 -0.11 7.42 16.61
C ARG A 319 -0.92 8.51 17.30
N LYS A 320 -1.51 9.43 16.54
CA LYS A 320 -2.37 10.51 17.06
C LYS A 320 -3.55 9.96 17.87
N SER A 321 -4.24 8.95 17.35
CA SER A 321 -5.41 8.35 18.03
C SER A 321 -5.02 7.64 19.34
N ILE A 322 -3.87 6.98 19.38
CA ILE A 322 -3.37 6.31 20.58
C ILE A 322 -2.98 7.33 21.67
N ILE A 323 -2.38 8.46 21.29
CA ILE A 323 -2.11 9.57 22.22
C ILE A 323 -3.43 10.08 22.83
N GLU A 324 -4.43 10.36 22.00
CA GLU A 324 -5.75 10.84 22.46
C GLU A 324 -6.44 9.82 23.40
N ILE A 325 -6.40 8.51 23.08
CA ILE A 325 -6.95 7.44 23.93
C ILE A 325 -6.17 7.36 25.26
N ALA A 326 -4.84 7.39 25.21
CA ALA A 326 -4.00 7.25 26.39
C ALA A 326 -4.24 8.37 27.40
N LEU A 327 -4.35 9.62 26.91
CA LEU A 327 -4.73 10.77 27.74
C LEU A 327 -6.11 10.57 28.38
N GLY A 328 -7.09 10.05 27.62
CA GLY A 328 -8.41 9.71 28.12
C GLY A 328 -8.42 8.63 29.22
N PHE A 329 -7.42 7.75 29.26
CA PHE A 329 -7.22 6.79 30.34
C PHE A 329 -6.40 7.32 31.53
N GLY A 330 -5.93 8.58 31.48
CA GLY A 330 -5.15 9.19 32.56
C GLY A 330 -3.64 8.90 32.52
N TYR A 331 -3.13 8.36 31.41
CA TYR A 331 -1.68 8.24 31.20
C TYR A 331 -1.08 9.61 30.92
N GLN A 332 0.18 9.81 31.33
CA GLN A 332 0.98 10.95 30.89
C GLN A 332 1.60 10.61 29.54
N VAL A 333 1.43 11.49 28.54
CA VAL A 333 1.97 11.26 27.20
C VAL A 333 3.02 12.32 26.87
N GLU A 334 4.21 11.86 26.47
CA GLU A 334 5.35 12.71 26.14
C GLU A 334 5.77 12.52 24.68
N GLU A 335 5.63 13.58 23.88
CA GLU A 335 6.26 13.64 22.57
C GLU A 335 7.64 14.25 22.73
N ARG A 336 8.69 13.42 22.73
CA ARG A 336 10.07 13.86 23.00
C ARG A 336 11.10 13.15 22.14
N VAL A 337 12.33 13.63 22.15
CA VAL A 337 13.47 12.87 21.64
C VAL A 337 13.75 11.72 22.62
N ILE A 338 13.95 10.51 22.09
CA ILE A 338 14.13 9.30 22.90
C ILE A 338 15.51 8.70 22.61
N PRO A 339 16.47 8.81 23.55
CA PRO A 339 17.74 8.11 23.49
C PRO A 339 17.56 6.59 23.35
N LEU A 340 18.42 5.94 22.57
CA LEU A 340 18.44 4.48 22.44
C LEU A 340 18.61 3.78 23.80
N GLU A 341 19.32 4.42 24.73
CA GLU A 341 19.56 3.92 26.07
C GLU A 341 18.29 3.83 26.94
N ASP A 342 17.26 4.65 26.67
CA ASP A 342 15.97 4.56 27.37
C ASP A 342 15.33 3.18 27.17
N LEU A 343 15.62 2.51 26.04
CA LEU A 343 15.12 1.16 25.76
C LEU A 343 15.59 0.10 26.76
N PHE A 344 16.62 0.39 27.56
CA PHE A 344 17.12 -0.52 28.59
C PHE A 344 16.34 -0.43 29.91
N ASP A 345 15.49 0.60 30.08
CA ASP A 345 14.78 0.85 31.34
C ASP A 345 13.29 1.18 31.12
N VAL A 346 12.61 0.44 30.26
CA VAL A 346 11.16 0.59 30.00
C VAL A 346 10.40 -0.71 30.21
N ASP A 347 9.11 -0.60 30.56
CA ASP A 347 8.23 -1.73 30.85
C ASP A 347 7.69 -2.38 29.57
N GLU A 348 7.23 -1.55 28.63
CA GLU A 348 6.63 -1.99 27.37
C GLU A 348 7.16 -1.16 26.20
N VAL A 349 7.17 -1.78 25.03
CA VAL A 349 7.38 -1.09 23.75
C VAL A 349 6.31 -1.58 22.79
N PHE A 350 5.74 -0.67 22.00
CA PHE A 350 4.77 -1.03 20.97
C PHE A 350 4.86 -0.11 19.74
N CYS A 351 4.43 -0.65 18.60
CA CYS A 351 4.40 0.05 17.32
C CYS A 351 2.96 0.32 16.90
N THR A 352 2.74 1.40 16.14
CA THR A 352 1.41 1.78 15.63
C THR A 352 1.44 2.11 14.14
N GLY A 353 0.37 1.79 13.43
CA GLY A 353 0.19 2.11 12.02
C GLY A 353 -1.09 1.49 11.46
N THR A 354 -1.61 1.96 10.32
CA THR A 354 -2.90 1.49 9.78
C THR A 354 -2.95 -0.03 9.59
N ALA A 355 -1.89 -0.62 9.03
CA ALA A 355 -1.84 -2.06 8.75
C ALA A 355 -1.87 -2.89 10.03
N VAL A 356 -1.03 -2.53 11.00
CA VAL A 356 -0.79 -3.27 12.25
C VAL A 356 -1.71 -2.89 13.40
N VAL A 357 -2.42 -1.76 13.27
CA VAL A 357 -3.13 -1.04 14.33
C VAL A 357 -2.19 -0.68 15.47
N LEU A 358 -2.01 -1.60 16.42
CA LEU A 358 -1.01 -1.55 17.47
C LEU A 358 -0.40 -2.95 17.60
N SER A 359 0.93 -3.04 17.55
CA SER A 359 1.67 -4.30 17.71
C SER A 359 2.64 -4.19 18.89
N PRO A 360 2.56 -5.08 19.89
CA PRO A 360 3.54 -5.11 20.97
C PRO A 360 4.91 -5.53 20.43
N VAL A 361 5.98 -5.07 21.06
CA VAL A 361 7.35 -5.45 20.78
C VAL A 361 7.83 -6.33 21.94
N ALA A 362 8.16 -7.59 21.67
CA ALA A 362 8.69 -8.50 22.68
C ALA A 362 10.17 -8.26 22.97
N SER A 363 10.95 -7.84 21.96
CA SER A 363 12.38 -7.60 22.16
C SER A 363 12.98 -6.64 21.15
N ILE A 364 14.00 -5.89 21.56
CA ILE A 364 14.86 -5.09 20.68
C ILE A 364 16.31 -5.54 20.87
N THR A 365 17.03 -5.73 19.75
CA THR A 365 18.45 -6.12 19.74
C THR A 365 19.31 -5.02 19.12
N TYR A 366 20.39 -4.64 19.81
CA TYR A 366 21.41 -3.71 19.33
C TYR A 366 22.80 -4.29 19.59
N GLY A 367 23.56 -4.53 18.52
CA GLY A 367 24.80 -5.30 18.60
C GLY A 367 24.55 -6.67 19.21
N ASP A 368 25.28 -6.99 20.27
CA ASP A 368 25.15 -8.26 21.01
C ASP A 368 24.16 -8.18 22.18
N LYS A 369 23.55 -7.00 22.43
CA LYS A 369 22.63 -6.79 23.54
C LYS A 369 21.19 -6.92 23.07
N ARG A 370 20.44 -7.81 23.72
CA ARG A 370 18.99 -7.98 23.54
C ARG A 370 18.27 -7.58 24.81
N VAL A 371 17.19 -6.82 24.66
CA VAL A 371 16.29 -6.41 25.74
C VAL A 371 14.92 -7.00 25.44
N GLU A 372 14.24 -7.47 26.49
CA GLU A 372 12.90 -8.03 26.39
C GLU A 372 11.91 -7.18 27.18
N TYR A 373 10.69 -7.08 26.67
CA TYR A 373 9.64 -6.22 27.20
C TYR A 373 8.39 -7.02 27.58
N LYS A 374 7.57 -6.45 28.46
CA LYS A 374 6.29 -7.05 28.84
C LYS A 374 5.34 -7.06 27.65
N THR A 375 4.71 -8.21 27.43
CA THR A 375 3.64 -8.42 26.44
C THR A 375 2.52 -9.24 27.10
N GLY A 376 1.29 -9.15 26.62
CA GLY A 376 0.18 -9.95 27.14
C GLY A 376 -1.12 -9.17 27.28
N ALA A 377 -2.08 -9.75 28.01
CA ALA A 377 -3.42 -9.17 28.16
C ALA A 377 -3.46 -7.96 29.10
N GLU A 378 -2.61 -7.96 30.13
CA GLU A 378 -2.59 -6.95 31.20
C GLU A 378 -1.77 -5.68 30.84
N THR A 379 -1.29 -5.59 29.60
CA THR A 379 -0.39 -4.52 29.17
C THR A 379 -1.15 -3.26 28.74
N VAL A 380 -0.49 -2.10 28.89
CA VAL A 380 -0.99 -0.80 28.39
C VAL A 380 -1.26 -0.89 26.90
N SER A 381 -0.33 -1.47 26.14
CA SER A 381 -0.46 -1.74 24.71
C SER A 381 -1.75 -2.49 24.35
N LYS A 382 -2.14 -3.52 25.11
CA LYS A 382 -3.37 -4.28 24.85
C LYS A 382 -4.63 -3.45 25.14
N LYS A 383 -4.65 -2.73 26.27
CA LYS A 383 -5.76 -1.85 26.64
C LYS A 383 -6.02 -0.77 25.58
N LEU A 384 -4.95 -0.17 25.04
CA LEU A 384 -5.04 0.83 23.99
C LEU A 384 -5.52 0.23 22.66
N TYR A 385 -5.04 -0.97 22.31
CA TYR A 385 -5.49 -1.71 21.12
C TYR A 385 -6.99 -2.03 21.17
N ASP A 386 -7.49 -2.51 22.32
CA ASP A 386 -8.91 -2.88 22.48
C ASP A 386 -9.83 -1.69 22.35
N MET A 387 -9.46 -0.55 22.94
CA MET A 387 -10.21 0.69 22.81
C MET A 387 -10.27 1.15 21.35
N LEU A 388 -9.11 1.23 20.68
CA LEU A 388 -9.05 1.69 19.29
C LEU A 388 -9.82 0.78 18.33
N THR A 389 -9.63 -0.53 18.42
CA THR A 389 -10.33 -1.49 17.54
C THR A 389 -11.81 -1.61 17.87
N GLY A 390 -12.19 -1.41 19.13
CA GLY A 390 -13.60 -1.31 19.54
C GLY A 390 -14.31 -0.12 18.89
N ILE A 391 -13.66 1.05 18.85
CA ILE A 391 -14.17 2.25 18.16
C ILE A 391 -14.24 2.00 16.64
N GLN A 392 -13.16 1.49 16.03
CA GLN A 392 -13.11 1.21 14.59
C GLN A 392 -14.21 0.26 14.10
N ALA A 393 -14.52 -0.77 14.90
CA ALA A 393 -15.56 -1.74 14.59
C ALA A 393 -16.97 -1.29 15.03
N GLY A 394 -17.11 -0.11 15.65
CA GLY A 394 -18.38 0.40 16.17
C GLY A 394 -18.97 -0.42 17.31
N ARG A 395 -18.13 -1.17 18.05
CA ARG A 395 -18.48 -1.93 19.27
C ARG A 395 -18.38 -1.05 20.53
N ILE A 396 -17.51 -0.05 20.48
CA ILE A 396 -17.39 0.99 21.50
C ILE A 396 -17.88 2.30 20.87
N GLU A 397 -18.67 3.07 21.63
CA GLU A 397 -19.14 4.39 21.22
C GLU A 397 -17.96 5.32 20.91
N ASP A 398 -18.03 5.97 19.76
CA ASP A 398 -17.07 6.96 19.34
C ASP A 398 -17.42 8.35 19.87
N LYS A 399 -16.83 8.71 21.00
CA LYS A 399 -17.03 10.02 21.64
C LYS A 399 -16.23 11.15 20.99
N MET A 400 -15.32 10.83 20.07
CA MET A 400 -14.40 11.79 19.47
C MET A 400 -14.77 12.15 18.01
N GLY A 401 -15.80 11.52 17.46
CA GLY A 401 -16.23 11.75 16.07
C GLY A 401 -15.18 11.31 15.04
N TRP A 402 -14.49 10.21 15.30
CA TRP A 402 -13.48 9.63 14.42
C TRP A 402 -14.04 8.69 13.34
N THR A 403 -15.23 8.15 13.53
CA THR A 403 -15.85 7.17 12.64
C THR A 403 -16.84 7.84 11.70
N VAL A 404 -16.79 7.45 10.43
CA VAL A 404 -17.66 7.97 9.37
C VAL A 404 -18.39 6.79 8.74
N GLU A 405 -19.71 6.79 8.81
CA GLU A 405 -20.55 5.80 8.13
C GLU A 405 -20.54 6.05 6.61
N ILE A 406 -20.47 4.97 5.83
CA ILE A 406 -20.71 5.04 4.39
C ILE A 406 -22.21 4.83 4.14
N ASP A 407 -22.81 5.75 3.40
CA ASP A 407 -24.25 5.87 3.15
C ASP A 407 -24.63 5.54 1.70
#